data_AF-A0A506RM07-F1
#
_entry.id   AF-A0A506RM07-F1
#
_cell.length_a   1.000
_cell.length_b   1.000
_cell.length_c   1.000
_cell.angle_alpha   90.00
_cell.angle_beta   90.00
_cell.angle_gamma   90.00
#
_symmetry.space_group_name_H-M   'P 1'
#
loop_
_entity.id
_entity.type
_entity.pdbx_description
1 polymer ?
#
loop_
_entity_poly.entity_id
_entity_poly.type
_entity_poly.pdbx_seq_one_letter_code
_entity_poly.pdbx_strand_id
1 'polypeptide(L)'
;MTMKTLAFEAKQLCRTQHSGVLSTQSTSMPGYPFGSIVPFVITHTGEVIIYISDIALHTRNIKADSKVSLTVFDPSEDDSQANGRVTIMGDASQLTDEAAISLCSEQYFQLFPQARAYQQTHDFHFYKISVARVRFIGGFGKIHWINPEYWQSNTEEWQANTAGMISHMNDDHQEAMQLILAHFANVKTNKVTMLSVFSEGAHYQSAEGKIVFIPFADPCHSGMEVRQALVAQTKACREAIAEA
;
A
#
# COMPACT_ATOMS: atom_id res chain seq x y z
N MET A 1 -14.86 14.83 -12.03
CA MET A 1 -14.12 13.90 -11.17
C MET A 1 -14.62 14.05 -9.74
N THR A 2 -14.97 12.96 -9.06
CA THR A 2 -15.53 13.03 -7.69
C THR A 2 -14.42 12.89 -6.65
N MET A 3 -14.66 13.31 -5.40
CA MET A 3 -13.71 13.11 -4.30
C MET A 3 -13.46 11.63 -4.00
N LYS A 4 -14.47 10.77 -4.21
CA LYS A 4 -14.31 9.30 -4.10
C LYS A 4 -13.34 8.76 -5.15
N THR A 5 -13.44 9.22 -6.40
CA THR A 5 -12.51 8.86 -7.48
C THR A 5 -11.09 9.31 -7.16
N LEU A 6 -10.92 10.52 -6.64
CA LEU A 6 -9.60 11.03 -6.23
C LEU A 6 -8.98 10.23 -5.07
N ALA A 7 -9.80 9.84 -4.08
CA ALA A 7 -9.36 9.00 -2.97
C ALA A 7 -8.96 7.60 -3.44
N PHE A 8 -9.70 7.03 -4.39
CA PHE A 8 -9.37 5.76 -5.04
C PHE A 8 -8.01 5.82 -5.75
N GLU A 9 -7.79 6.81 -6.62
CA GLU A 9 -6.50 7.00 -7.31
C GLU A 9 -5.34 7.22 -6.32
N ALA A 10 -5.56 8.01 -5.27
CA ALA A 10 -4.55 8.23 -4.23
C ALA A 10 -4.17 6.94 -3.50
N LYS A 11 -5.15 6.10 -3.15
CA LYS A 11 -4.91 4.80 -2.52
C LYS A 11 -4.20 3.83 -3.47
N GLN A 12 -4.55 3.82 -4.75
CA GLN A 12 -3.83 3.03 -5.76
C GLN A 12 -2.35 3.40 -5.79
N LEU A 13 -2.04 4.69 -5.90
CA LEU A 13 -0.64 5.15 -5.88
C LEU A 13 0.07 4.68 -4.62
N CYS A 14 -0.56 4.83 -3.46
CA CYS A 14 0.05 4.39 -2.21
C CYS A 14 0.20 2.87 -2.08
N ARG A 15 -0.62 2.06 -2.74
CA ARG A 15 -0.48 0.59 -2.76
C ARG A 15 0.57 0.13 -3.78
N THR A 16 0.72 0.87 -4.89
CA THR A 16 1.77 0.60 -5.88
C THR A 16 3.18 0.83 -5.31
N GLN A 17 3.32 1.78 -4.40
CA GLN A 17 4.58 2.08 -3.74
C GLN A 17 4.70 1.36 -2.40
N HIS A 18 5.88 0.83 -2.11
CA HIS A 18 6.14 0.08 -0.86
C HIS A 18 7.05 0.84 0.13
N SER A 19 7.44 2.07 -0.19
CA SER A 19 8.22 2.94 0.70
C SER A 19 7.90 4.40 0.44
N GLY A 20 8.10 5.24 1.45
CA GLY A 20 7.89 6.69 1.35
C GLY A 20 8.80 7.45 2.30
N VAL A 21 8.73 8.78 2.22
CA VAL A 21 9.50 9.69 3.08
C VAL A 21 8.63 10.11 4.27
N LEU A 22 8.94 9.58 5.44
CA LEU A 22 8.35 9.97 6.71
C LEU A 22 9.03 11.23 7.22
N SER A 23 8.26 12.30 7.38
CA SER A 23 8.69 13.56 7.98
C SER A 23 8.21 13.65 9.42
N THR A 24 9.12 13.97 10.33
CA THR A 24 8.91 14.06 11.79
C THR A 24 9.48 15.36 12.32
N GLN A 25 9.06 15.82 13.51
CA GLN A 25 9.67 16.98 14.16
C GLN A 25 11.02 16.61 14.76
N SER A 26 12.10 17.27 14.34
CA SER A 26 13.45 16.88 14.77
C SER A 26 13.70 17.23 16.24
N THR A 27 13.98 16.20 17.05
CA THR A 27 14.43 16.38 18.44
C THR A 27 15.90 16.80 18.54
N SER A 28 16.72 16.49 17.52
CA SER A 28 18.14 16.86 17.48
C SER A 28 18.38 18.27 16.94
N MET A 29 17.44 18.80 16.16
CA MET A 29 17.48 20.16 15.59
C MET A 29 16.09 20.81 15.72
N PRO A 30 15.71 21.29 16.93
CA PRO A 30 14.38 21.86 17.16
C PRO A 30 14.04 22.96 16.15
N GLY A 31 12.80 22.93 15.64
CA GLY A 31 12.31 23.85 14.60
C GLY A 31 12.52 23.36 13.16
N TYR A 32 13.31 22.32 12.93
CA TYR A 32 13.46 21.69 11.62
C TYR A 32 12.66 20.38 11.52
N PRO A 33 11.97 20.12 10.39
CA PRO A 33 11.48 18.78 10.09
C PRO A 33 12.63 17.85 9.69
N PHE A 34 12.50 16.57 9.99
CA PHE A 34 13.45 15.53 9.57
C PHE A 34 12.75 14.48 8.72
N GLY A 35 13.25 14.27 7.49
CA GLY A 35 12.77 13.25 6.56
C GLY A 35 13.60 11.98 6.62
N SER A 36 12.95 10.82 6.67
CA SER A 36 13.59 9.50 6.57
C SER A 36 12.75 8.53 5.75
N ILE A 37 13.40 7.60 5.05
CA ILE A 37 12.69 6.58 4.26
C ILE A 37 12.17 5.49 5.20
N VAL A 38 10.89 5.13 5.04
CA VAL A 38 10.28 4.00 5.74
C VAL A 38 9.50 3.12 4.75
N PRO A 39 9.62 1.79 4.82
CA PRO A 39 8.63 0.90 4.24
C PRO A 39 7.31 1.05 5.01
N PHE A 40 6.19 0.90 4.32
CA PHE A 40 4.88 1.04 4.92
C PHE A 40 3.87 0.11 4.25
N VAL A 41 2.76 -0.14 4.93
CA VAL A 41 1.56 -0.71 4.34
C VAL A 41 0.34 0.16 4.67
N ILE A 42 -0.68 0.12 3.82
CA ILE A 42 -1.97 0.77 4.09
C ILE A 42 -3.02 -0.30 4.35
N THR A 43 -3.69 -0.20 5.49
CA THR A 43 -4.75 -1.13 5.89
C THR A 43 -5.99 -0.98 4.97
N HIS A 44 -6.96 -1.88 5.10
CA HIS A 44 -8.26 -1.71 4.42
C HIS A 44 -8.99 -0.43 4.86
N THR A 45 -8.79 -0.02 6.11
CA THR A 45 -9.42 1.19 6.67
C THR A 45 -8.71 2.48 6.29
N GLY A 46 -7.58 2.42 5.58
CA GLY A 46 -6.79 3.58 5.17
C GLY A 46 -5.74 4.04 6.18
N GLU A 47 -5.54 3.31 7.27
CA GLU A 47 -4.46 3.63 8.22
C GLU A 47 -3.11 3.16 7.67
N VAL A 48 -2.04 3.86 8.04
CA VAL A 48 -0.68 3.49 7.62
C VAL A 48 0.01 2.74 8.75
N ILE A 49 0.59 1.58 8.44
CA ILE A 49 1.43 0.82 9.36
C ILE A 49 2.88 0.89 8.91
N ILE A 50 3.77 1.21 9.85
CA ILE A 50 5.23 1.19 9.68
C ILE A 50 5.85 0.29 10.74
N TYR A 51 7.01 -0.29 10.44
CA TYR A 51 7.78 -1.12 11.36
C TYR A 51 9.16 -0.51 11.56
N ILE A 52 9.39 0.10 12.72
CA ILE A 52 10.52 1.02 12.96
C ILE A 52 11.27 0.67 14.24
N SER A 53 12.57 0.96 14.24
CA SER A 53 13.46 0.65 15.35
C SER A 53 13.38 1.70 16.46
N ASP A 54 13.45 1.27 17.72
CA ASP A 54 13.44 2.13 18.90
C ASP A 54 14.63 3.10 18.99
N ILE A 55 15.76 2.74 18.37
CA ILE A 55 16.96 3.59 18.33
C ILE A 55 16.98 4.57 17.15
N ALA A 56 16.04 4.45 16.19
CA ALA A 56 16.00 5.33 15.04
C ALA A 56 15.58 6.76 15.42
N LEU A 57 16.16 7.76 14.74
CA LEU A 57 15.86 9.17 15.03
C LEU A 57 14.38 9.50 14.80
N HIS A 58 13.74 8.97 13.75
CA HIS A 58 12.31 9.17 13.53
C HIS A 58 11.45 8.59 14.67
N THR A 59 11.86 7.49 15.31
CA THR A 59 11.14 6.90 16.44
C THR A 59 11.25 7.76 17.68
N ARG A 60 12.45 8.29 17.96
CA ARG A 60 12.64 9.29 19.02
C ARG A 60 11.80 10.54 18.77
N ASN A 61 11.76 11.01 17.53
CA ASN A 61 10.95 12.16 17.15
C ASN A 61 9.46 11.90 17.36
N ILE A 62 8.95 10.74 16.92
CA ILE A 62 7.55 10.33 17.15
C ILE A 62 7.19 10.27 18.63
N LYS A 63 8.08 9.72 19.47
CA LYS A 63 7.88 9.65 20.93
C LYS A 63 7.80 11.04 21.58
N ALA A 64 8.42 12.06 20.99
CA ALA A 64 8.37 13.44 21.46
C ALA A 64 7.16 14.23 20.90
N ASP A 65 6.84 14.01 19.62
CA ASP A 65 5.68 14.59 18.94
C ASP A 65 5.14 13.57 17.92
N SER A 66 3.89 13.14 18.11
CA SER A 66 3.24 12.13 17.27
C SER A 66 2.93 12.63 15.86
N LYS A 67 3.00 13.93 15.59
CA LYS A 67 2.56 14.52 14.31
C LYS A 67 3.58 14.26 13.22
N VAL A 68 3.13 13.50 12.22
CA VAL A 68 3.97 13.08 11.09
C VAL A 68 3.29 13.34 9.76
N SER A 69 4.09 13.39 8.71
CA SER A 69 3.60 13.23 7.34
C SER A 69 4.39 12.18 6.58
N LEU A 70 3.71 11.27 5.90
CA LEU A 70 4.32 10.31 4.97
C LEU A 70 4.06 10.77 3.54
N THR A 71 5.13 11.04 2.79
CA THR A 71 5.05 11.35 1.35
C THR A 71 5.39 10.12 0.54
N VAL A 72 4.46 9.74 -0.34
CA VAL A 72 4.58 8.65 -1.30
C VAL A 72 4.52 9.27 -2.69
N PHE A 73 5.44 8.89 -3.58
CA PHE A 73 5.51 9.45 -4.92
C PHE A 73 5.73 8.34 -5.94
N ASP A 74 5.18 8.56 -7.14
CA ASP A 74 5.47 7.73 -8.29
C ASP A 74 6.82 8.15 -8.90
N PRO A 75 7.79 7.24 -9.07
CA PRO A 75 9.07 7.56 -9.70
C PRO A 75 9.07 7.33 -11.22
N SER A 76 7.91 7.15 -11.87
CA SER A 76 7.79 6.72 -13.27
C SER A 76 8.25 7.75 -14.31
N GLU A 77 8.03 9.05 -14.08
CA GLU A 77 8.46 10.11 -15.01
C GLU A 77 9.77 10.78 -14.56
N ASP A 78 10.55 11.23 -15.54
CA ASP A 78 11.78 12.01 -15.32
C ASP A 78 11.48 13.38 -14.67
N ASP A 79 10.36 14.01 -15.03
CA ASP A 79 9.91 15.25 -14.38
C ASP A 79 9.19 14.93 -13.06
N SER A 80 9.96 15.00 -11.97
CA SER A 80 9.46 14.82 -10.61
C SER A 80 8.24 15.68 -10.24
N GLN A 81 8.01 16.83 -10.89
CA GLN A 81 6.84 17.69 -10.63
C GLN A 81 5.59 17.22 -11.38
N ALA A 82 5.77 16.47 -12.47
CA ALA A 82 4.71 15.82 -13.22
C ALA A 82 4.23 14.53 -12.53
N ASN A 83 5.07 13.90 -11.72
CA ASN A 83 4.77 12.64 -11.04
C ASN A 83 3.59 12.72 -10.06
N GLY A 84 2.81 11.64 -9.99
CA GLY A 84 1.80 11.46 -8.97
C GLY A 84 2.43 11.46 -7.56
N ARG A 85 1.80 12.10 -6.58
CA ARG A 85 2.24 12.06 -5.18
C ARG A 85 1.09 12.18 -4.21
N VAL A 86 1.24 11.52 -3.07
CA VAL A 86 0.33 11.55 -1.94
C VAL A 86 1.11 11.90 -0.69
N THR A 87 0.68 12.94 0.03
CA THR A 87 1.18 13.23 1.38
C THR A 87 0.08 12.94 2.38
N ILE A 88 0.29 11.93 3.21
CA ILE A 88 -0.59 11.51 4.29
C ILE A 88 -0.12 12.20 5.57
N MET A 89 -0.99 12.95 6.24
CA MET A 89 -0.71 13.56 7.54
C MET A 89 -1.53 12.88 8.62
N GLY A 90 -0.93 12.66 9.78
CA GLY A 90 -1.59 11.99 10.89
C GLY A 90 -0.75 11.96 12.16
N ASP A 91 -1.27 11.24 13.15
CA ASP A 91 -0.63 11.03 14.44
C ASP A 91 -0.13 9.58 14.51
N ALA A 92 1.16 9.40 14.74
CA ALA A 92 1.81 8.10 14.90
C ALA A 92 1.70 7.61 16.35
N SER A 93 1.29 6.36 16.54
CA SER A 93 1.25 5.69 17.84
C SER A 93 1.74 4.26 17.73
N GLN A 94 2.47 3.79 18.75
CA GLN A 94 2.92 2.40 18.81
C GLN A 94 1.72 1.47 19.00
N LEU A 95 1.67 0.38 18.23
CA LEU A 95 0.71 -0.69 18.49
C LEU A 95 1.17 -1.47 19.72
N THR A 96 0.26 -1.63 20.69
CA THR A 96 0.50 -2.38 21.93
C THR A 96 -0.44 -3.57 22.10
N ASP A 97 -1.53 -3.61 21.33
CA ASP A 97 -2.48 -4.72 21.34
C ASP A 97 -1.94 -5.91 20.53
N GLU A 98 -1.81 -7.08 21.16
CA GLU A 98 -1.20 -8.26 20.56
C GLU A 98 -1.98 -8.77 19.34
N ALA A 99 -3.31 -8.68 19.36
CA ALA A 99 -4.15 -9.11 18.24
C ALA A 99 -3.95 -8.19 17.02
N ALA A 100 -3.93 -6.87 17.24
CA ALA A 100 -3.63 -5.90 16.20
C ALA A 100 -2.21 -6.05 15.65
N ILE A 101 -1.21 -6.29 16.51
CA ILE A 101 0.17 -6.56 16.11
C ILE A 101 0.24 -7.81 15.24
N SER A 102 -0.38 -8.91 15.68
CA SER A 102 -0.37 -10.18 14.94
C SER A 102 -0.94 -10.00 13.53
N LEU A 103 -2.12 -9.39 13.41
CA LEU A 103 -2.78 -9.13 12.13
C LEU A 103 -1.92 -8.23 11.20
N CYS A 104 -1.39 -7.14 11.73
CA CYS A 104 -0.55 -6.23 10.95
C CYS A 104 0.77 -6.87 10.52
N SER A 105 1.37 -7.68 11.40
CA SER A 105 2.66 -8.31 11.15
C SER A 105 2.61 -9.31 10.00
N GLU A 106 1.52 -10.07 9.89
CA GLU A 106 1.33 -11.02 8.79
C GLU A 106 1.32 -10.30 7.44
N GLN A 107 0.50 -9.26 7.32
CA GLN A 107 0.39 -8.44 6.11
C GLN A 107 1.70 -7.72 5.78
N TYR A 108 2.34 -7.12 6.79
CA TYR A 108 3.58 -6.38 6.60
C TYR A 108 4.71 -7.29 6.12
N PHE A 109 4.89 -8.46 6.74
CA PHE A 109 5.98 -9.37 6.36
C PHE A 109 5.73 -10.15 5.07
N GLN A 110 4.49 -10.22 4.58
CA GLN A 110 4.25 -10.69 3.22
C GLN A 110 4.83 -9.71 2.18
N LEU A 111 4.72 -8.40 2.41
CA LEU A 111 5.30 -7.38 1.53
C LEU A 111 6.80 -7.14 1.78
N PHE A 112 7.26 -7.36 3.01
CA PHE A 112 8.64 -7.14 3.44
C PHE A 112 9.22 -8.37 4.15
N PRO A 113 9.44 -9.49 3.44
CA PRO A 113 9.91 -10.74 4.06
C PRO A 113 11.26 -10.57 4.79
N GLN A 114 12.13 -9.70 4.30
CA GLN A 114 13.41 -9.36 4.93
C GLN A 114 13.24 -8.74 6.33
N ALA A 115 12.12 -8.06 6.60
CA ALA A 115 11.89 -7.40 7.88
C ALA A 115 11.63 -8.39 9.03
N ARG A 116 11.35 -9.67 8.72
CA ARG A 116 11.26 -10.73 9.74
C ARG A 116 12.55 -10.91 10.52
N ALA A 117 13.71 -10.67 9.90
CA ALA A 117 15.00 -10.74 10.58
C ALA A 117 15.10 -9.77 11.77
N TYR A 118 14.37 -8.65 11.73
CA TYR A 118 14.38 -7.67 12.81
C TYR A 118 13.51 -8.07 14.01
N GLN A 119 12.57 -9.02 13.87
CA GLN A 119 11.75 -9.48 15.00
C GLN A 119 12.61 -10.08 16.13
N GLN A 120 13.76 -10.67 15.79
CA GLN A 120 14.68 -11.26 16.76
C GLN A 120 15.48 -10.23 17.56
N THR A 121 15.48 -8.97 17.13
CA THR A 121 16.30 -7.91 17.74
C THR A 121 15.64 -7.22 18.93
N HIS A 122 14.36 -7.49 19.21
CA HIS A 122 13.52 -6.85 20.24
C HIS A 122 13.38 -5.31 20.16
N ASP A 123 14.15 -4.64 19.32
CA ASP A 123 14.20 -3.17 19.22
C ASP A 123 13.34 -2.61 18.08
N PHE A 124 12.42 -3.40 17.50
CA PHE A 124 11.52 -2.94 16.44
C PHE A 124 10.06 -3.12 16.84
N HIS A 125 9.25 -2.10 16.54
CA HIS A 125 7.84 -2.10 16.88
C HIS A 125 6.99 -1.60 15.71
N PHE A 126 5.76 -2.09 15.66
CA PHE A 126 4.77 -1.58 14.73
C PHE A 126 4.19 -0.27 15.26
N TYR A 127 4.12 0.72 14.38
CA TYR A 127 3.43 1.98 14.63
C TYR A 127 2.32 2.13 13.61
N LYS A 128 1.19 2.68 14.07
CA LYS A 128 0.08 3.10 13.24
C LYS A 128 0.10 4.61 13.13
N ILE A 129 -0.02 5.14 11.91
CA ILE A 129 -0.31 6.55 11.68
C ILE A 129 -1.81 6.66 11.45
N SER A 130 -2.51 7.25 12.41
CA SER A 130 -3.93 7.53 12.26
C SER A 130 -4.11 8.76 11.36
N VAL A 131 -4.68 8.52 10.18
CA VAL A 131 -4.72 9.51 9.10
C VAL A 131 -5.71 10.63 9.41
N ALA A 132 -5.19 11.84 9.53
CA ALA A 132 -5.97 13.06 9.77
C ALA A 132 -6.36 13.78 8.48
N ARG A 133 -5.48 13.78 7.46
CA ARG A 133 -5.76 14.39 6.16
C ARG A 133 -4.78 13.93 5.10
N VAL A 134 -5.23 13.89 3.84
CA VAL A 134 -4.39 13.51 2.71
C VAL A 134 -4.33 14.62 1.67
N ARG A 135 -3.13 14.87 1.15
CA ARG A 135 -2.89 15.75 0.00
C ARG A 135 -2.54 14.88 -1.20
N PHE A 136 -3.38 14.88 -2.22
CA PHE A 136 -3.13 14.14 -3.44
C PHE A 136 -2.83 15.08 -4.60
N ILE A 137 -1.81 14.74 -5.37
CA ILE A 137 -1.52 15.35 -6.64
C ILE A 137 -1.33 14.26 -7.69
N GLY A 138 -2.29 14.09 -8.59
CA GLY A 138 -2.31 13.02 -9.60
C GLY A 138 -1.71 13.42 -10.96
N GLY A 139 -0.68 14.26 -10.95
CA GLY A 139 -0.11 14.91 -12.14
C GLY A 139 -0.58 16.36 -12.34
N PHE A 140 -0.36 16.92 -13.55
CA PHE A 140 -0.75 18.30 -13.86
C PHE A 140 -2.27 18.50 -13.71
N GLY A 141 -2.67 19.48 -12.89
CA GLY A 141 -4.05 19.93 -12.75
C GLY A 141 -4.93 19.17 -11.74
N LYS A 142 -4.50 18.02 -11.21
CA LYS A 142 -5.24 17.27 -10.17
C LYS A 142 -4.65 17.52 -8.79
N ILE A 143 -4.97 18.64 -8.13
CA ILE A 143 -4.35 19.03 -6.86
C ILE A 143 -5.43 19.14 -5.76
N HIS A 144 -5.59 18.10 -4.93
CA HIS A 144 -6.75 17.98 -4.04
C HIS A 144 -6.39 17.67 -2.59
N TRP A 145 -7.19 18.24 -1.67
CA TRP A 145 -7.24 17.80 -0.29
C TRP A 145 -8.31 16.73 -0.18
N ILE A 146 -7.95 15.58 0.39
CA ILE A 146 -8.87 14.47 0.68
C ILE A 146 -9.02 14.40 2.20
N ASN A 147 -10.24 14.58 2.66
CA ASN A 147 -10.57 14.53 4.08
C ASN A 147 -10.83 13.08 4.54
N PRO A 148 -10.78 12.80 5.87
CA PRO A 148 -10.96 11.46 6.42
C PRO A 148 -12.20 10.71 5.92
N GLU A 149 -13.33 11.36 5.71
CA GLU A 149 -14.57 10.72 5.26
C GLU A 149 -14.50 10.10 3.85
N TYR A 150 -13.52 10.51 3.03
CA TYR A 150 -13.25 9.92 1.72
C TYR A 150 -12.05 8.98 1.73
N TRP A 151 -11.11 9.20 2.66
CA TRP A 151 -9.92 8.40 2.79
C TRP A 151 -10.15 7.12 3.60
N GLN A 152 -10.83 7.23 4.73
CA GLN A 152 -11.14 6.10 5.58
C GLN A 152 -12.26 5.27 4.96
N SER A 153 -12.08 3.95 4.97
CA SER A 153 -13.10 3.01 4.53
C SER A 153 -13.57 2.21 5.74
N ASN A 154 -14.87 1.91 5.77
CA ASN A 154 -15.37 0.89 6.68
C ASN A 154 -14.92 -0.49 6.20
N THR A 155 -14.69 -1.40 7.14
CA THR A 155 -14.46 -2.81 6.80
C THR A 155 -15.74 -3.39 6.22
N GLU A 156 -15.69 -3.81 4.97
CA GLU A 156 -16.79 -4.50 4.30
C GLU A 156 -16.72 -6.01 4.59
N GLU A 157 -17.88 -6.68 4.62
CA GLU A 157 -17.97 -8.10 5.01
C GLU A 157 -17.06 -9.01 4.19
N TRP A 158 -16.92 -8.73 2.88
CA TRP A 158 -16.09 -9.53 1.99
C TRP A 158 -14.59 -9.48 2.35
N GLN A 159 -14.15 -8.43 3.03
CA GLN A 159 -12.74 -8.27 3.43
C GLN A 159 -12.32 -9.32 4.47
N ALA A 160 -13.29 -9.85 5.24
CA ALA A 160 -13.05 -10.97 6.15
C ALA A 160 -12.73 -12.29 5.42
N ASN A 161 -13.13 -12.42 4.14
CA ASN A 161 -12.97 -13.63 3.33
C ASN A 161 -11.84 -13.52 2.29
N THR A 162 -10.96 -12.53 2.41
CA THR A 162 -9.84 -12.32 1.47
C THR A 162 -8.90 -13.51 1.40
N ALA A 163 -8.64 -14.19 2.51
CA ALA A 163 -7.80 -15.39 2.56
C ALA A 163 -8.30 -16.50 1.61
N GLY A 164 -9.62 -16.74 1.56
CA GLY A 164 -10.21 -17.73 0.66
C GLY A 164 -10.07 -17.34 -0.81
N MET A 165 -10.23 -16.05 -1.14
CA MET A 165 -10.02 -15.54 -2.50
C MET A 165 -8.56 -15.72 -2.94
N ILE A 166 -7.62 -15.39 -2.04
CA ILE A 166 -6.18 -15.51 -2.29
C ILE A 166 -5.78 -16.98 -2.49
N SER A 167 -6.25 -17.91 -1.65
CA SER A 167 -5.98 -19.35 -1.83
C SER A 167 -6.50 -19.84 -3.18
N HIS A 168 -7.76 -19.55 -3.50
CA HIS A 168 -8.35 -19.95 -4.78
C HIS A 168 -7.56 -19.43 -5.99
N MET A 169 -7.14 -18.16 -5.96
CA MET A 169 -6.29 -17.59 -7.02
C MET A 169 -4.94 -18.32 -7.11
N ASN A 170 -4.30 -18.59 -5.98
CA ASN A 170 -3.01 -19.27 -5.92
C ASN A 170 -3.07 -20.73 -6.38
N ASP A 171 -4.15 -21.43 -6.05
CA ASP A 171 -4.32 -22.87 -6.32
C ASP A 171 -4.79 -23.12 -7.76
N ASP A 172 -5.74 -22.31 -8.26
CA ASP A 172 -6.47 -22.63 -9.50
C ASP A 172 -6.14 -21.71 -10.69
N HIS A 173 -5.52 -20.54 -10.47
CA HIS A 173 -5.43 -19.48 -11.49
C HIS A 173 -4.00 -18.97 -11.79
N GLN A 174 -2.99 -19.84 -11.64
CA GLN A 174 -1.59 -19.48 -11.92
C GLN A 174 -1.38 -18.84 -13.31
N GLU A 175 -1.91 -19.45 -14.36
CA GLU A 175 -1.76 -18.94 -15.73
C GLU A 175 -2.37 -17.54 -15.89
N ALA A 176 -3.54 -17.29 -15.30
CA ALA A 176 -4.18 -15.99 -15.35
C ALA A 176 -3.32 -14.93 -14.63
N MET A 177 -2.78 -15.25 -13.45
CA MET A 177 -1.91 -14.32 -12.72
C MET A 177 -0.59 -14.04 -13.44
N GLN A 178 -0.01 -15.04 -14.11
CA GLN A 178 1.18 -14.84 -14.95
C GLN A 178 0.90 -13.88 -16.11
N LEU A 179 -0.24 -14.03 -16.79
CA LEU A 179 -0.66 -13.11 -17.84
C LEU A 179 -0.83 -11.69 -17.31
N ILE A 180 -1.50 -11.53 -16.17
CA ILE A 180 -1.69 -10.23 -15.50
C ILE A 180 -0.34 -9.56 -15.21
N LEU A 181 0.63 -10.29 -14.63
CA LEU A 181 1.94 -9.73 -14.28
C LEU A 181 2.76 -9.35 -15.52
N ALA A 182 2.72 -10.20 -16.54
CA ALA A 182 3.43 -9.93 -17.79
C ALA A 182 2.86 -8.69 -18.49
N HIS A 183 1.54 -8.53 -18.52
CA HIS A 183 0.88 -7.43 -19.20
C HIS A 183 0.99 -6.10 -18.42
N PHE A 184 0.62 -6.08 -17.15
CA PHE A 184 0.49 -4.83 -16.37
C PHE A 184 1.77 -4.37 -15.68
N ALA A 185 2.73 -5.28 -15.43
CA ALA A 185 3.96 -4.95 -14.71
C ALA A 185 5.24 -5.29 -15.51
N ASN A 186 5.11 -5.81 -16.73
CA ASN A 186 6.22 -6.32 -17.54
C ASN A 186 7.08 -7.34 -16.76
N VAL A 187 6.44 -8.19 -15.94
CA VAL A 187 7.08 -9.23 -15.14
C VAL A 187 6.71 -10.60 -15.70
N LYS A 188 7.65 -11.26 -16.37
CA LYS A 188 7.49 -12.65 -16.82
C LYS A 188 8.05 -13.59 -15.76
N THR A 189 7.24 -14.53 -15.31
CA THR A 189 7.59 -15.50 -14.25
C THR A 189 6.85 -16.82 -14.49
N ASN A 190 7.43 -17.93 -14.04
CA ASN A 190 6.83 -19.26 -14.14
C ASN A 190 5.94 -19.62 -12.93
N LYS A 191 5.96 -18.80 -11.88
CA LYS A 191 5.12 -18.95 -10.69
C LYS A 191 4.74 -17.58 -10.17
N VAL A 192 3.50 -17.45 -9.71
CA VAL A 192 2.98 -16.23 -9.09
C VAL A 192 2.29 -16.57 -7.78
N THR A 193 2.50 -15.73 -6.76
CA THR A 193 1.72 -15.80 -5.52
C THR A 193 0.95 -14.50 -5.37
N MET A 194 -0.38 -14.54 -5.38
CA MET A 194 -1.20 -13.43 -4.88
C MET A 194 -0.99 -13.34 -3.36
N LEU A 195 -0.63 -12.15 -2.87
CA LEU A 195 -0.32 -11.89 -1.46
C LEU A 195 -1.51 -11.25 -0.74
N SER A 196 -2.19 -10.31 -1.39
CA SER A 196 -3.32 -9.58 -0.80
C SER A 196 -4.24 -9.03 -1.88
N VAL A 197 -5.47 -8.71 -1.48
CA VAL A 197 -6.48 -8.10 -2.34
C VAL A 197 -7.22 -7.00 -1.57
N PHE A 198 -7.47 -5.89 -2.23
CA PHE A 198 -8.12 -4.68 -1.71
C PHE A 198 -9.18 -4.19 -2.70
N SER A 199 -9.99 -3.20 -2.30
CA SER A 199 -10.93 -2.54 -3.22
C SER A 199 -10.23 -1.93 -4.43
N GLU A 200 -8.96 -1.57 -4.29
CA GLU A 200 -8.18 -0.88 -5.32
C GLU A 200 -7.38 -1.79 -6.25
N GLY A 201 -7.22 -3.08 -5.94
CA GLY A 201 -6.32 -3.98 -6.67
C GLY A 201 -5.76 -5.10 -5.79
N ALA A 202 -4.74 -5.80 -6.29
CA ALA A 202 -4.11 -6.90 -5.58
C ALA A 202 -2.57 -6.88 -5.68
N HIS A 203 -1.90 -7.39 -4.65
CA HIS A 203 -0.44 -7.61 -4.67
C HIS A 203 -0.13 -9.02 -5.16
N TYR A 204 0.92 -9.12 -5.95
CA TYR A 204 1.45 -10.36 -6.47
C TYR A 204 2.97 -10.41 -6.30
N GLN A 205 3.49 -11.62 -6.10
CA GLN A 205 4.90 -11.91 -6.02
C GLN A 205 5.32 -12.85 -7.16
N SER A 206 6.39 -12.50 -7.88
CA SER A 206 7.02 -13.38 -8.87
C SER A 206 7.85 -14.48 -8.20
N ALA A 207 8.29 -15.48 -8.96
CA ALA A 207 9.15 -16.55 -8.45
C ALA A 207 10.49 -16.02 -7.89
N GLU A 208 10.98 -14.91 -8.45
CA GLU A 208 12.20 -14.22 -8.05
C GLU A 208 11.99 -13.32 -6.82
N GLY A 209 10.78 -13.26 -6.27
CA GLY A 209 10.45 -12.45 -5.10
C GLY A 209 10.10 -11.00 -5.39
N LYS A 210 9.99 -10.59 -6.66
CA LYS A 210 9.55 -9.23 -7.02
C LYS A 210 8.07 -9.07 -6.67
N ILE A 211 7.74 -8.06 -5.87
CA ILE A 211 6.37 -7.76 -5.45
C ILE A 211 5.85 -6.56 -6.22
N VAL A 212 4.65 -6.68 -6.79
CA VAL A 212 3.96 -5.62 -7.53
C VAL A 212 2.50 -5.55 -7.13
N PHE A 213 1.95 -4.34 -7.07
CA PHE A 213 0.51 -4.12 -6.94
C PHE A 213 -0.08 -3.85 -8.32
N ILE A 214 -1.13 -4.59 -8.69
CA ILE A 214 -1.86 -4.37 -9.94
C ILE A 214 -3.20 -3.70 -9.61
N PRO A 215 -3.40 -2.44 -10.02
CA PRO A 215 -4.63 -1.70 -9.75
C PRO A 215 -5.81 -2.26 -10.54
N PHE A 216 -7.01 -2.22 -9.95
CA PHE A 216 -8.28 -2.40 -10.66
C PHE A 216 -8.71 -1.11 -11.36
N ALA A 217 -9.51 -1.22 -12.41
CA ALA A 217 -10.04 -0.05 -13.12
C ALA A 217 -11.04 0.74 -12.25
N ASP A 218 -11.84 0.02 -11.46
CA ASP A 218 -12.90 0.56 -10.62
C ASP A 218 -12.81 -0.01 -9.20
N PRO A 219 -13.30 0.71 -8.17
CA PRO A 219 -13.34 0.20 -6.81
C PRO A 219 -14.26 -1.01 -6.68
N CYS A 220 -13.76 -2.04 -6.00
CA CYS A 220 -14.54 -3.24 -5.65
C CYS A 220 -15.11 -3.13 -4.23
N HIS A 221 -16.42 -3.32 -4.10
CA HIS A 221 -17.20 -3.27 -2.86
C HIS A 221 -17.74 -4.65 -2.44
N SER A 222 -17.43 -5.70 -3.21
CA SER A 222 -17.84 -7.06 -2.91
C SER A 222 -16.86 -8.09 -3.48
N GLY A 223 -16.89 -9.32 -2.96
CA GLY A 223 -16.10 -10.42 -3.52
C GLY A 223 -16.48 -10.77 -4.98
N MET A 224 -17.73 -10.51 -5.37
CA MET A 224 -18.17 -10.66 -6.75
C MET A 224 -17.50 -9.62 -7.67
N GLU A 225 -17.43 -8.37 -7.23
CA GLU A 225 -16.76 -7.30 -7.98
C GLU A 225 -15.26 -7.54 -8.09
N VAL A 226 -14.61 -8.03 -7.02
CA VAL A 226 -13.20 -8.46 -7.09
C VAL A 226 -13.01 -9.55 -8.15
N ARG A 227 -13.87 -10.57 -8.15
CA ARG A 227 -13.83 -11.63 -9.17
C ARG A 227 -14.02 -11.07 -10.57
N GLN A 228 -14.97 -10.18 -10.76
CA GLN A 228 -15.22 -9.54 -12.06
C GLN A 228 -14.02 -8.72 -12.54
N ALA A 229 -13.38 -7.96 -11.64
CA ALA A 229 -12.19 -7.18 -11.95
C ALA A 229 -11.01 -8.07 -12.37
N LEU A 230 -10.76 -9.18 -11.68
CA LEU A 230 -9.72 -10.15 -12.03
C LEU A 230 -9.98 -10.83 -13.39
N VAL A 231 -11.24 -11.19 -13.66
CA VAL A 231 -11.65 -11.73 -14.97
C VAL A 231 -11.46 -10.69 -16.08
N ALA A 232 -11.83 -9.43 -15.84
CA ALA A 232 -11.65 -8.34 -16.79
C ALA A 232 -10.17 -8.11 -17.12
N GLN A 233 -9.29 -8.09 -16.12
CA GLN A 233 -7.84 -8.00 -16.32
C GLN A 233 -7.30 -9.17 -17.15
N THR A 234 -7.70 -10.40 -16.83
CA THR A 234 -7.28 -11.60 -17.57
C THR A 234 -7.75 -11.54 -19.04
N LYS A 235 -8.98 -11.07 -19.27
CA LYS A 235 -9.54 -10.89 -20.61
C LYS A 235 -8.73 -9.87 -21.41
N ALA A 236 -8.45 -8.70 -20.83
CA ALA A 236 -7.64 -7.66 -21.46
C ALA A 236 -6.23 -8.18 -21.84
N CYS A 237 -5.61 -9.00 -20.99
CA CYS A 237 -4.33 -9.64 -21.29
C CYS A 237 -4.40 -10.56 -22.52
N ARG A 238 -5.46 -11.37 -22.62
CA ARG A 238 -5.67 -12.30 -23.74
C ARG A 238 -5.96 -11.57 -25.05
N GLU A 239 -6.75 -10.50 -24.99
CA GLU A 239 -7.04 -9.65 -26.15
C GLU A 239 -5.76 -8.99 -26.67
N ALA A 240 -4.93 -8.41 -25.79
CA ALA A 240 -3.67 -7.79 -26.17
C ALA A 240 -2.66 -8.77 -26.80
N ILE A 241 -2.69 -10.05 -26.40
CA ILE A 241 -1.85 -11.10 -27.02
C ILE A 241 -2.38 -11.50 -28.39
N ALA A 242 -3.70 -11.54 -28.58
CA ALA A 242 -4.30 -11.89 -29.87
C ALA A 242 -4.10 -10.81 -30.94
N GLU A 243 -3.88 -9.56 -30.53
CA GLU A 243 -3.61 -8.42 -31.41
C GLU A 243 -2.12 -8.23 -31.76
N ALA A 244 -1.21 -8.95 -31.07
CA ALA A 244 0.25 -8.87 -31.24
C ALA A 244 0.80 -9.89 -32.25
#